data_AF-A0A7V3T365-F1
#
_entry.id   AF-A0A7V3T365-F1
#
_cell.length_a   1.000
_cell.length_b   1.000
_cell.length_c   1.000
_cell.angle_alpha   90.00
_cell.angle_beta   90.00
_cell.angle_gamma   90.00
#
_symmetry.space_group_name_H-M   'P 1'
#
loop_
_entity.id
_entity.type
_entity.pdbx_description
1 polymer ?
#
loop_
_entity_poly.entity_id
_entity_poly.type
_entity_poly.pdbx_seq_one_letter_code
_entity_poly.pdbx_strand_id
1 'polypeptide(L)' 'MRKNQREGYSQSYNVQVVVDAEGCQLMVGQRVSDSATDAGQLEPDVQSIPQELGQPTAVLADCG' A
#
# COMPACT_ATOMS: atom_id res chain seq x y z
N MET A 1 -5.98 3.71 15.32
CA MET A 1 -7.23 4.41 14.95
C MET A 1 -8.24 4.36 16.08
N ARG A 2 -9.04 5.41 16.25
CA ARG A 2 -10.17 5.49 17.19
C ARG A 2 -11.46 5.60 16.37
N LYS A 3 -12.48 4.78 16.64
CA LYS A 3 -13.70 4.77 15.82
C LYS A 3 -14.69 5.88 16.20
N ASN A 4 -14.68 6.32 17.46
CA ASN A 4 -15.57 7.38 17.96
C ASN A 4 -14.97 8.07 19.20
N GLN A 5 -15.67 9.07 19.77
CA GLN A 5 -15.07 9.88 20.83
C GLN A 5 -14.87 9.21 22.20
N ARG A 6 -15.51 8.07 22.43
CA ARG A 6 -15.54 7.36 23.72
C ARG A 6 -14.68 6.10 23.70
N GLU A 7 -14.19 5.69 22.53
CA GLU A 7 -13.30 4.54 22.40
C GLU A 7 -11.85 4.85 22.75
N GLY A 8 -11.16 3.81 23.21
CA GLY A 8 -9.71 3.80 23.35
C GLY A 8 -9.01 3.95 22.00
N TYR A 9 -7.78 4.45 22.03
CA TYR A 9 -6.93 4.49 20.85
C TYR A 9 -6.16 3.17 20.73
N SER A 10 -6.35 2.46 19.62
CA SER A 10 -5.51 1.32 19.26
C SER A 10 -4.47 1.76 18.25
N GLN A 11 -3.19 1.48 18.48
CA GLN A 11 -2.18 1.63 17.44
C GLN A 11 -2.35 0.50 16.42
N SER A 12 -2.27 0.84 15.13
CA SER A 12 -2.42 -0.10 14.03
C SER A 12 -1.47 0.32 12.92
N TYR A 13 -1.15 -0.63 12.03
CA TYR A 13 -0.32 -0.39 10.85
C TYR A 13 -1.12 -0.80 9.61
N ASN A 14 -0.90 -0.11 8.51
CA ASN A 14 -1.47 -0.49 7.22
C ASN A 14 -0.51 -1.45 6.53
N VAL A 15 -1.06 -2.47 5.86
CA VAL A 15 -0.30 -3.33 4.95
C VAL A 15 -0.73 -2.99 3.54
N GLN A 16 0.24 -2.66 2.70
CA GLN A 16 0.06 -2.27 1.32
C GLN A 16 0.79 -3.25 0.41
N VAL A 17 0.18 -3.54 -0.73
CA VAL A 17 0.64 -4.57 -1.66
C VAL A 17 0.45 -4.05 -3.08
N VAL A 18 1.48 -4.23 -3.91
CA VAL A 18 1.38 -4.01 -5.35
C VAL A 18 1.23 -5.35 -6.04
N VAL A 19 0.26 -5.44 -6.95
CA VAL A 19 -0.07 -6.66 -7.67
C VAL A 19 0.10 -6.46 -9.17
N ASP A 20 0.50 -7.52 -9.87
CA ASP A 20 0.46 -7.57 -11.33
C ASP A 20 -1.01 -7.62 -11.80
N ALA A 21 -1.56 -6.45 -12.11
CA ALA A 21 -2.99 -6.28 -12.35
C ALA A 21 -3.50 -6.95 -13.65
N GLU A 22 -2.67 -7.03 -14.69
CA GLU A 22 -3.08 -7.55 -16.00
C GLU A 22 -2.52 -8.94 -16.32
N GLY A 23 -1.46 -9.37 -15.61
CA GLY A 23 -0.85 -10.67 -15.82
C GLY A 23 -1.30 -11.73 -14.81
N CYS A 24 -0.35 -12.19 -14.01
CA CYS A 24 -0.50 -13.36 -13.15
C CYS A 24 -1.20 -13.10 -11.81
N GLN A 25 -1.54 -11.84 -11.50
CA GLN A 25 -2.15 -11.44 -10.23
C GLN A 25 -1.31 -11.79 -8.99
N LEU A 26 0.00 -11.93 -9.18
CA LEU A 26 0.93 -12.13 -8.08
C LEU A 26 1.29 -10.79 -7.42
N MET A 27 1.63 -10.86 -6.13
CA MET A 27 2.22 -9.74 -5.42
C MET A 27 3.63 -9.49 -5.95
N VAL A 28 3.90 -8.27 -6.38
CA VAL A 28 5.19 -7.83 -6.93
C VAL A 28 5.88 -6.80 -6.04
N GLY A 29 5.18 -6.26 -5.03
CA GLY A 29 5.72 -5.37 -4.01
C GLY A 29 4.87 -5.42 -2.75
N GLN A 30 5.47 -5.15 -1.59
CA GLN A 30 4.74 -5.09 -0.31
C GLN A 30 5.42 -4.17 0.69
N ARG A 31 4.61 -3.63 1.61
CA ARG A 31 5.05 -2.72 2.66
C ARG A 31 4.13 -2.80 3.87
N VAL A 32 4.71 -2.61 5.06
CA VAL A 32 3.97 -2.20 6.25
C VAL A 32 4.22 -0.70 6.44
N SER A 33 3.16 0.09 6.52
CA SER A 33 3.20 1.53 6.75
C SER A 33 2.70 1.86 8.16
N ASP A 34 3.41 2.76 8.83
CA ASP A 34 3.00 3.39 10.09
C ASP A 34 2.15 4.65 9.87
N SER A 35 1.90 5.02 8.61
CA SER A 35 0.98 6.08 8.26
C SER A 35 -0.44 5.73 8.72
N ALA A 36 -1.12 6.72 9.28
CA ALA A 36 -2.52 6.57 9.69
C ALA A 36 -3.51 6.64 8.51
N THR A 37 -3.05 7.03 7.32
CA THR A 37 -3.88 7.24 6.11
C THR A 37 -3.14 6.78 4.86
N ASP A 38 -3.90 6.45 3.81
CA ASP A 38 -3.33 6.04 2.51
C ASP A 38 -2.84 7.23 1.66
N ALA A 39 -3.11 8.45 2.10
CA ALA A 39 -2.59 9.66 1.49
C ALA A 39 -1.05 9.62 1.38
N GLY A 40 -0.56 9.79 0.15
CA GLY A 40 0.87 9.80 -0.16
C GLY A 40 1.57 8.43 -0.09
N GLN A 41 0.82 7.32 0.05
CA GLN A 41 1.42 5.99 0.15
C GLN A 41 1.66 5.31 -1.21
N LEU A 42 0.97 5.77 -2.28
CA LEU A 42 1.09 5.18 -3.62
C LEU A 42 2.52 5.15 -4.17
N GLU A 43 3.27 6.25 -4.06
CA GLU A 43 4.65 6.31 -4.56
C GLU A 43 5.57 5.33 -3.79
N PRO A 44 5.58 5.33 -2.44
CA PRO A 44 6.29 4.32 -1.66
C PRO A 44 5.94 2.87 -2.00
N ASP A 45 4.67 2.61 -2.37
CA ASP A 45 4.22 1.27 -2.75
C ASP A 45 4.79 0.86 -4.11
N VAL A 46 4.73 1.74 -5.12
CA VAL A 46 5.33 1.47 -6.45
C VAL A 46 6.83 1.28 -6.34
N GLN A 47 7.51 2.05 -5.48
CA GLN A 47 8.94 1.90 -5.21
C GLN A 47 9.31 0.60 -4.47
N SER A 48 8.33 -0.13 -3.94
CA SER A 48 8.57 -1.44 -3.29
C SER A 48 8.76 -2.58 -4.29
N ILE A 49 8.47 -2.38 -5.58
CA ILE A 49 8.68 -3.38 -6.62
C ILE A 49 10.20 -3.61 -6.79
N PRO A 50 10.70 -4.87 -6.71
CA PRO A 50 12.09 -5.19 -6.97
C PRO A 50 12.55 -4.72 -8.36
N GLN A 51 13.72 -4.11 -8.43
CA GLN A 51 14.26 -3.53 -9.66
C GLN A 51 14.43 -4.59 -10.78
N GLU A 52 14.65 -5.85 -10.42
CA GLU A 52 14.78 -6.98 -11.35
C GLU A 52 13.49 -7.27 -12.12
N LEU A 53 12.32 -6.85 -11.62
CA LEU A 53 11.04 -6.93 -12.31
C LEU A 53 10.81 -5.75 -13.26
N GLY A 54 11.67 -4.73 -13.23
CA GLY A 54 11.52 -3.49 -13.98
C GLY A 54 10.58 -2.50 -13.32
N GLN A 55 10.19 -1.45 -14.07
CA GLN A 55 9.24 -0.45 -13.62
C GLN A 55 7.90 -0.61 -14.34
N PRO A 56 6.76 -0.47 -13.64
CA PRO A 56 5.47 -0.47 -14.29
C PRO A 56 5.34 0.75 -15.20
N THR A 57 4.74 0.56 -16.38
CA THR A 57 4.44 1.65 -17.32
C THR A 57 3.15 2.38 -16.97
N ALA A 58 2.26 1.72 -16.24
CA ALA A 58 1.01 2.27 -15.73
C ALA A 58 0.71 1.65 -14.36
N VAL A 59 -0.01 2.40 -13.52
CA VAL A 59 -0.40 1.95 -12.18
C VAL A 59 -1.90 2.20 -12.02
N LEU A 60 -2.62 1.14 -11.65
CA LEU A 60 -3.99 1.23 -11.17
C LEU A 60 -3.95 1.20 -9.64
N ALA A 61 -4.48 2.24 -9.00
CA ALA A 61 -4.42 2.38 -7.55
C ALA A 61 -5.74 2.86 -6.98
N ASP A 62 -6.06 2.34 -5.80
CA ASP A 62 -7.00 2.94 -4.86
C ASP A 62 -6.17 3.70 -3.81
N CYS A 63 -6.52 4.95 -3.54
CA CYS A 63 -5.78 5.82 -2.62
C CYS A 63 -6.55 6.13 -1.33
N GLY A 64 -7.65 5.41 -1.07
CA GLY A 64 -8.46 5.55 0.15
C GLY A 64 -9.44 6.71 0.11
#